data_AF-A0A1C7FE89-F1
#
_entry.id   AF-A0A1C7FE89-F1
#
_cell.length_a   1.000
_cell.length_b   1.000
_cell.length_c   1.000
_cell.angle_alpha   90.00
_cell.angle_beta   90.00
_cell.angle_gamma   90.00
#
_symmetry.space_group_name_H-M   'P 1'
#
loop_
_entity.id
_entity.type
_entity.pdbx_description
1 polymer ?
#
loop_
_entity_poly.entity_id
_entity_poly.type
_entity_poly.pdbx_seq_one_letter_code
_entity_poly.pdbx_strand_id
1 'polypeptide(L)'
;MDKFEIRDDENGVGKVLILKGSWSDHVLNYMLSNNIKALRLANSLGFKERDISFISKLTFLKSLEIYVWDATGLKSIESLPQLEVLGLQCKSQQKIDFFELFRFEGFFSYLV
;
A
#
# COMPACT_ATOMS: atom_id res chain seq x y z
N MET A 1 8.44 -20.33 1.26
CA MET A 1 8.75 -18.90 1.01
C MET A 1 7.85 -18.08 1.90
N ASP A 2 8.43 -17.16 2.66
CA ASP A 2 7.65 -16.27 3.53
C ASP A 2 6.77 -15.36 2.68
N LYS A 3 5.49 -15.24 3.07
CA LYS A 3 4.49 -14.47 2.32
C LYS A 3 4.73 -12.96 2.36
N PHE A 4 5.52 -12.49 3.32
CA PHE A 4 5.87 -11.08 3.51
C PHE A 4 7.20 -10.94 4.25
N GLU A 5 7.75 -9.73 4.24
CA GLU A 5 8.94 -9.31 4.99
C GLU A 5 8.61 -8.03 5.77
N ILE A 6 9.24 -7.81 6.92
CA ILE A 6 9.10 -6.58 7.71
C ILE A 6 10.39 -5.77 7.66
N ARG A 7 10.27 -4.46 7.44
CA ARG A 7 11.38 -3.50 7.54
C ARG A 7 10.97 -2.28 8.36
N ASP A 8 11.94 -1.44 8.68
CA ASP A 8 11.67 -0.09 9.16
C ASP A 8 11.19 0.78 7.99
N ASP A 9 10.16 1.59 8.25
CA ASP A 9 9.59 2.53 7.30
C ASP A 9 10.44 3.81 7.23
N GLU A 10 10.70 4.27 6.01
CA GLU A 10 11.54 5.45 5.75
C GLU A 10 10.78 6.77 5.94
N ASN A 11 9.44 6.71 6.07
CA ASN A 11 8.56 7.87 6.18
C ASN A 11 8.14 8.16 7.64
N GLY A 12 8.76 7.49 8.63
CA GLY A 12 8.50 7.73 10.05
C GLY A 12 7.25 7.06 10.61
N VAL A 13 6.60 6.15 9.87
CA VAL A 13 5.37 5.44 10.30
C VAL A 13 5.69 4.21 11.20
N GLY A 14 6.97 3.86 11.34
CA GLY A 14 7.45 2.78 12.18
C GLY A 14 7.90 1.58 11.36
N LYS A 15 7.11 0.51 11.32
CA LYS A 15 7.42 -0.69 10.52
C LYS A 15 6.57 -0.75 9.26
N VAL A 16 7.15 -1.26 8.17
CA VAL A 16 6.47 -1.55 6.90
C VAL A 16 6.42 -3.05 6.63
N LEU A 17 5.24 -3.52 6.22
CA LEU A 17 5.08 -4.86 5.67
C LEU A 17 5.29 -4.82 4.16
N ILE A 18 6.25 -5.59 3.67
CA ILE A 18 6.51 -5.81 2.25
C ILE A 18 5.85 -7.13 1.87
N LEU A 19 4.77 -7.06 1.10
CA LEU A 19 4.02 -8.25 0.69
C LEU A 19 4.75 -8.90 -0.50
N LYS A 20 5.10 -10.19 -0.37
CA LYS A 20 5.80 -10.97 -1.41
C LYS A 20 4.93 -12.05 -2.04
N GLY A 21 3.86 -12.45 -1.36
CA GLY A 21 2.91 -13.45 -1.84
C GLY A 21 1.53 -12.86 -2.06
N SER A 22 0.55 -13.75 -2.12
CA SER A 22 -0.85 -13.36 -2.19
C SER A 22 -1.36 -12.74 -0.91
N TRP A 23 -2.26 -11.76 -1.06
CA TRP A 23 -3.01 -11.24 0.07
C TRP A 23 -3.82 -12.35 0.77
N SER A 24 -3.91 -12.29 2.10
CA SER A 24 -4.78 -13.19 2.89
C SER A 24 -5.09 -12.58 4.25
N ASP A 25 -6.16 -13.05 4.89
CA ASP A 25 -6.55 -12.59 6.24
C ASP A 25 -5.48 -12.85 7.30
N HIS A 26 -4.58 -13.81 7.05
CA HIS A 26 -3.40 -14.01 7.88
C HIS A 26 -2.48 -12.78 7.89
N VAL A 27 -2.27 -12.14 6.73
CA VAL A 27 -1.46 -10.91 6.63
C VAL A 27 -2.16 -9.77 7.34
N LEU A 28 -3.48 -9.63 7.17
CA LEU A 28 -4.30 -8.64 7.89
C LEU A 28 -4.12 -8.76 9.40
N ASN A 29 -4.36 -9.96 9.94
CA ASN A 29 -4.27 -10.22 11.37
C ASN A 29 -2.86 -9.95 11.89
N TYR A 30 -1.83 -10.32 11.13
CA TYR A 30 -0.45 -10.03 11.49
C TYR A 30 -0.19 -8.53 11.60
N MET A 31 -0.64 -7.73 10.63
CA MET A 31 -0.48 -6.27 10.67
C MET A 31 -1.16 -5.65 11.88
N LEU A 32 -2.40 -6.07 12.16
CA LEU A 32 -3.18 -5.58 13.30
C LEU A 32 -2.52 -5.93 14.63
N SER A 33 -2.13 -7.20 14.83
CA SER A 33 -1.51 -7.67 16.08
C SER A 33 -0.14 -7.04 16.35
N ASN A 34 0.57 -6.62 15.31
CA ASN A 34 1.89 -6.00 15.43
C ASN A 34 1.87 -4.47 15.24
N ASN A 35 0.68 -3.87 15.16
CA ASN A 35 0.50 -2.43 14.94
C ASN A 35 1.28 -1.89 13.73
N ILE A 36 1.34 -2.67 12.64
CA ILE A 36 2.00 -2.28 11.40
C ILE A 36 1.01 -1.48 10.56
N LYS A 37 1.36 -0.23 10.26
CA LYS A 37 0.47 0.72 9.55
C LYS A 37 1.00 1.13 8.18
N ALA A 38 2.10 0.53 7.74
CA ALA A 38 2.68 0.76 6.42
C ALA A 38 2.69 -0.53 5.58
N LEU A 39 2.30 -0.42 4.31
CA LEU A 39 2.28 -1.51 3.34
C LEU A 39 3.03 -1.12 2.06
N ARG A 40 3.95 -1.99 1.62
CA ARG A 40 4.66 -1.86 0.35
C ARG A 40 4.35 -3.04 -0.57
N LEU A 41 3.86 -2.73 -1.77
CA LEU A 41 3.62 -3.67 -2.86
C LEU A 41 4.60 -3.35 -3.99
N ALA A 42 5.50 -4.27 -4.31
CA ALA A 42 6.50 -4.04 -5.35
C ALA A 42 6.78 -5.31 -6.14
N ASN A 43 6.70 -5.24 -7.48
CA ASN A 43 7.04 -6.38 -8.33
C ASN A 43 8.49 -6.83 -8.13
N SER A 44 9.41 -5.88 -7.96
CA SER A 44 10.85 -6.14 -7.71
C SER A 44 11.13 -6.85 -6.39
N LEU A 45 10.22 -6.75 -5.41
CA LEU A 45 10.35 -7.39 -4.09
C LEU A 45 9.55 -8.69 -3.99
N GLY A 46 8.93 -9.13 -5.09
CA GLY A 46 8.26 -10.42 -5.19
C GLY A 46 6.74 -10.37 -5.23
N PHE A 47 6.10 -9.20 -5.07
CA PHE A 47 4.64 -9.09 -5.22
C PHE A 47 4.21 -9.38 -6.68
N LYS A 48 3.36 -10.38 -6.87
CA LYS A 48 2.96 -10.85 -8.22
C LYS A 48 1.51 -10.55 -8.59
N GLU A 49 0.71 -10.10 -7.63
CA GLU A 49 -0.70 -9.81 -7.90
C GLU A 49 -0.82 -8.45 -8.59
N ARG A 50 -1.80 -8.34 -9.49
CA ARG A 50 -2.15 -7.08 -10.16
C ARG A 50 -3.31 -6.39 -9.47
N ASP A 51 -4.28 -7.17 -9.00
CA ASP A 51 -5.45 -6.65 -8.31
C ASP A 51 -5.10 -6.31 -6.86
N ILE A 52 -5.10 -5.02 -6.56
CA ILE A 52 -4.83 -4.48 -5.23
C ILE A 52 -6.11 -4.05 -4.51
N SER A 53 -7.29 -4.45 -5.00
CA SER A 53 -8.57 -4.03 -4.42
C SER A 53 -8.74 -4.43 -2.95
N PHE A 54 -7.99 -5.44 -2.49
CA PHE A 54 -7.94 -5.84 -1.08
C PHE A 54 -7.49 -4.73 -0.13
N ILE A 55 -6.76 -3.73 -0.63
CA ILE A 55 -6.29 -2.58 0.16
C ILE A 55 -7.47 -1.84 0.81
N SER A 56 -8.66 -1.87 0.20
CA SER A 56 -9.87 -1.28 0.79
C SER A 56 -10.23 -1.83 2.19
N LYS A 57 -9.73 -3.02 2.54
CA LYS A 57 -9.90 -3.61 3.88
C LYS A 57 -8.94 -3.03 4.92
N LEU A 58 -7.96 -2.25 4.51
CA LEU A 58 -6.83 -1.77 5.31
C LEU A 58 -6.99 -0.31 5.71
N THR A 59 -8.16 0.05 6.19
CA THR A 59 -8.54 1.43 6.56
C THR A 59 -7.68 2.04 7.68
N PHE A 60 -6.86 1.22 8.35
CA PHE A 60 -5.89 1.63 9.37
C PHE A 60 -4.51 2.04 8.81
N LEU A 61 -4.27 1.88 7.50
CA LEU A 61 -3.00 2.25 6.88
C LEU A 61 -2.74 3.75 6.98
N LYS A 62 -1.51 4.08 7.36
CA LYS A 62 -0.93 5.43 7.33
C LYS A 62 0.03 5.61 6.16
N SER A 63 0.70 4.56 5.72
CA SER A 63 1.59 4.59 4.55
C SER A 63 1.26 3.46 3.58
N LEU A 64 1.18 3.81 2.30
CA LEU A 64 0.94 2.88 1.21
C LEU A 64 1.90 3.19 0.05
N GLU A 65 2.67 2.20 -0.35
CA GLU A 65 3.58 2.30 -1.48
C GLU A 65 3.26 1.20 -2.50
N ILE A 66 2.94 1.61 -3.73
CA ILE A 66 2.59 0.72 -4.83
C ILE A 66 3.56 0.96 -5.98
N TYR A 67 4.48 0.01 -6.15
CA TYR A 67 5.45 -0.07 -7.24
C TYR A 67 5.11 -1.28 -8.13
N VAL A 68 3.90 -1.23 -8.66
CA VAL A 68 3.31 -2.30 -9.48
C VAL A 68 2.85 -1.72 -10.80
N TRP A 69 3.54 -2.05 -11.89
CA TRP A 69 3.39 -1.36 -13.17
C TRP A 69 1.98 -1.48 -13.76
N ASP A 70 1.37 -2.66 -13.67
CA ASP A 70 0.06 -2.99 -14.23
C ASP A 70 -1.00 -3.23 -13.15
N ALA A 71 -0.91 -2.48 -12.04
CA ALA A 71 -1.86 -2.56 -10.94
C ALA A 71 -3.29 -2.19 -11.38
N THR A 72 -4.26 -2.97 -10.92
CA THR A 72 -5.70 -2.73 -11.08
C THR A 72 -6.36 -2.55 -9.71
N GLY A 73 -7.47 -1.84 -9.63
CA GLY A 73 -8.16 -1.61 -8.35
C GLY A 73 -7.62 -0.41 -7.56
N LEU A 74 -6.92 0.52 -8.23
CA LEU A 74 -6.32 1.71 -7.59
C LEU A 74 -7.35 2.62 -6.89
N LYS A 75 -8.62 2.60 -7.31
CA LYS A 75 -9.70 3.31 -6.61
C LYS A 75 -9.88 2.88 -5.15
N SER A 76 -9.42 1.68 -4.77
CA SER A 76 -9.45 1.25 -3.37
C SER A 76 -8.63 2.15 -2.44
N ILE A 77 -7.70 2.96 -2.96
CA ILE A 77 -6.95 3.95 -2.18
C ILE A 77 -7.88 5.02 -1.59
N GLU A 78 -8.97 5.38 -2.28
CA GLU A 78 -9.96 6.37 -1.82
C GLU A 78 -10.65 5.94 -0.51
N SER A 79 -10.61 4.65 -0.18
CA SER A 79 -11.19 4.10 1.05
C SER A 79 -10.24 4.09 2.26
N LEU A 80 -9.11 4.79 2.19
CA LEU A 80 -8.08 4.81 3.23
C LEU A 80 -8.06 6.15 4.01
N PRO A 81 -8.98 6.36 4.98
CA PRO A 81 -9.17 7.65 5.63
C PRO A 81 -8.02 8.07 6.58
N GLN A 82 -7.10 7.17 6.88
CA GLN A 82 -5.95 7.42 7.77
C GLN A 82 -4.63 7.56 6.99
N LEU A 83 -4.68 7.54 5.66
CA LEU A 83 -3.50 7.56 4.82
C LEU A 83 -2.82 8.94 4.88
N GLU A 84 -1.55 8.95 5.24
CA GLU A 84 -0.71 10.14 5.41
C GLU A 84 0.39 10.18 4.33
N VAL A 85 0.83 8.99 3.88
CA VAL A 85 1.90 8.80 2.89
C VAL A 85 1.40 7.89 1.76
N LEU A 86 1.58 8.35 0.52
CA LEU A 86 1.29 7.56 -0.68
C LEU A 86 2.44 7.66 -1.67
N GLY A 87 3.08 6.51 -1.95
CA GLY A 87 4.04 6.33 -3.02
C GLY A 87 3.41 5.56 -4.17
N LEU A 88 3.39 6.14 -5.38
CA LEU A 88 2.81 5.50 -6.55
C LEU A 88 3.80 5.47 -7.72
N GLN A 89 4.07 4.26 -8.22
CA GLN A 89 4.72 4.00 -9.50
C GLN A 89 3.96 2.89 -10.22
N CYS A 90 3.00 3.30 -11.04
CA CYS A 90 2.17 2.40 -11.84
C CYS A 90 1.75 3.07 -13.15
N LYS A 91 1.49 2.26 -14.18
CA LYS A 91 0.88 2.70 -15.43
C LYS A 91 -0.63 2.60 -15.30
N SER A 92 -1.26 3.70 -14.92
CA SER A 92 -2.71 3.77 -14.77
C SER A 92 -3.31 4.87 -15.65
N GLN A 93 -4.43 4.56 -16.30
CA GLN A 93 -5.32 5.54 -16.93
C GLN A 93 -6.47 5.95 -15.98
N GLN A 94 -6.56 5.33 -14.80
CA GLN A 94 -7.60 5.63 -13.84
C GLN A 94 -7.28 6.93 -13.11
N LYS A 95 -8.23 7.87 -13.14
CA LYS A 95 -8.23 9.01 -12.23
C LYS A 95 -8.53 8.50 -10.83
N ILE A 96 -7.64 8.79 -9.89
CA ILE A 96 -7.81 8.53 -8.46
C ILE A 96 -8.14 9.87 -7.82
N ASP A 97 -9.23 9.92 -7.05
CA ASP A 97 -9.60 11.13 -6.32
C ASP A 97 -9.00 11.11 -4.91
N PHE A 98 -8.02 11.97 -4.69
CA PHE A 98 -7.38 12.13 -3.40
C PHE A 98 -8.07 13.19 -2.51
N PHE A 99 -9.19 13.77 -2.97
CA PHE A 99 -9.88 14.84 -2.25
C PHE A 99 -10.26 14.41 -0.82
N GLU A 100 -10.80 13.20 -0.64
CA GLU A 100 -11.16 12.67 0.69
C GLU A 100 -9.96 12.46 1.63
N LEU A 101 -8.73 12.58 1.12
CA LEU A 101 -7.51 12.38 1.87
C LEU A 101 -6.92 13.69 2.43
N PHE A 102 -7.76 14.55 3.02
CA PHE A 102 -7.42 15.89 3.51
C PHE A 102 -6.36 15.98 4.63
N ARG A 103 -5.61 14.91 4.94
CA ARG A 103 -4.50 14.89 5.92
C ARG A 103 -3.14 14.53 5.34
N PHE A 104 -2.97 14.58 4.02
CA PHE A 104 -1.71 14.23 3.39
C PHE A 104 -0.58 15.23 3.71
N GLU A 105 0.50 14.75 4.32
CA GLU A 105 1.72 15.53 4.55
C GLU A 105 2.77 15.34 3.42
N GLY A 106 2.59 14.33 2.55
CA GLY A 106 3.49 14.11 1.41
C GLY A 106 2.89 13.24 0.31
N PHE A 107 3.00 13.71 -0.95
CA PHE A 107 2.62 12.96 -2.15
C PHE A 107 3.82 12.90 -3.09
N PHE A 108 4.33 11.70 -3.35
CA PHE A 108 5.42 11.47 -4.30
C PHE A 108 4.91 10.61 -5.45
N SER A 109 4.76 11.22 -6.62
CA SER A 109 4.52 10.52 -7.87
C SER A 109 5.76 10.64 -8.77
N TYR A 110 6.24 9.49 -9.25
CA TYR A 110 7.20 9.45 -10.36
C TYR A 110 6.44 9.02 -11.61
N LEU A 111 5.99 10.01 -12.40
CA LEU A 111 5.51 9.79 -13.75
C LEU A 111 6.72 9.44 -14.63
N VAL A 112 6.76 8.20 -15.13
CA VAL A 112 7.71 7.75 -16.16
C VAL A 112 6.96 7.61 -17.48
#